data_AF-A0AAP9Y6S3-F1
#
_entry.id   AF-A0AAP9Y6S3-F1
#
_cell.length_a   1.000
_cell.length_b   1.000
_cell.length_c   1.000
_cell.angle_alpha   90.00
_cell.angle_beta   90.00
_cell.angle_gamma   90.00
#
_symmetry.space_group_name_H-M   'P 1'
#
loop_
_entity.id
_entity.type
_entity.pdbx_description
1 polymer ?
#
loop_
_entity_poly.entity_id
_entity_poly.type
_entity_poly.pdbx_seq_one_letter_code
_entity_poly.pdbx_strand_id
1 'polypeptide(L)'
;MGAQAPQWLLTSFVDAMQQIGATATETDLKNESADLAERWSAPERQMHNLRRLMGTLTHIDEIATLAHDPDILRVAAWYHGAFLNKALEIKLGGFQANFAATRCIDHAHSRLTSLGVPDEVVARIDELIAFLTRHRAPRTDFDAQVLVDADLACLSCSPQEYKKLRSALRAELSELDDLHFVKARRALVKKLLSYKTIYQSPLGSAWEDTARANLEVELARLEREKAQLSAAAQADEADDADESDDADEPAEDSVTTTGTLIIKRRSIKKRTPVQSPDNEVTSTGVLPRKITEETDEEEEATSSLESAVESLDLPASN
;
A
#
# COMPACT_ATOMS: atom_id res chain seq x y z
N MET A 1 18.29 0.73 20.83
CA MET A 1 18.42 -0.73 21.00
C MET A 1 17.08 -1.31 20.61
N GLY A 2 16.97 -1.87 19.40
CA GLY A 2 15.71 -2.47 18.94
C GLY A 2 15.32 -3.60 19.88
N ALA A 3 14.05 -3.67 20.29
CA ALA A 3 13.58 -4.78 21.09
C ALA A 3 13.71 -6.06 20.25
N GLN A 4 14.50 -7.03 20.73
CA GLN A 4 14.55 -8.35 20.10
C GLN A 4 13.16 -8.98 20.14
N ALA A 5 12.79 -9.69 19.07
CA ALA A 5 11.54 -10.44 19.03
C ALA A 5 11.51 -11.45 20.20
N PRO A 6 10.39 -11.52 20.95
CA PRO A 6 10.29 -12.47 22.03
C PRO A 6 10.28 -13.90 21.48
N GLN A 7 10.94 -14.84 22.18
CA GLN A 7 11.13 -16.19 21.68
C GLN A 7 9.81 -16.91 21.34
N TRP A 8 8.76 -16.68 22.12
CA TRP A 8 7.44 -17.28 21.87
C TRP A 8 6.85 -16.86 20.52
N LEU A 9 7.14 -15.64 20.04
CA LEU A 9 6.64 -15.14 18.77
C LEU A 9 7.29 -15.90 17.62
N LEU A 10 8.60 -16.12 17.68
CA LEU A 10 9.33 -16.92 16.69
C LEU A 10 8.85 -18.37 16.68
N THR A 11 8.68 -18.99 17.85
CA THR A 11 8.16 -20.36 17.95
C THR A 11 6.74 -20.45 17.37
N SER A 12 5.86 -19.48 17.65
CA SER A 12 4.50 -19.49 17.11
C SER A 12 4.44 -19.44 15.58
N PHE A 13 5.42 -18.79 14.93
CA PHE A 13 5.53 -18.81 13.47
C PHE A 13 5.93 -20.18 12.95
N VAL A 14 6.91 -20.82 13.60
CA VAL A 14 7.35 -22.18 13.23
C VAL A 14 6.21 -23.17 13.35
N ASP A 15 5.45 -23.10 14.46
CA ASP A 15 4.29 -23.96 14.68
C ASP A 15 3.23 -23.74 13.59
N ALA A 16 2.90 -22.48 13.27
CA ALA A 16 1.95 -22.15 12.21
C ALA A 16 2.41 -22.67 10.84
N MET A 17 3.70 -22.51 10.50
CA MET A 17 4.28 -23.04 9.26
C MET A 17 4.14 -24.57 9.16
N GLN A 18 4.32 -25.29 10.26
CA GLN A 18 4.14 -26.74 10.30
C GLN A 18 2.66 -27.14 10.15
N GLN A 19 1.73 -26.41 10.78
CA GLN A 19 0.30 -26.67 10.65
C GLN A 19 -0.21 -26.47 9.22
N ILE A 20 0.33 -25.49 8.50
CA ILE A 20 -0.02 -25.24 7.09
C ILE A 20 0.71 -26.17 6.10
N GLY A 21 1.45 -27.17 6.59
CA GLY A 21 2.05 -28.23 5.78
C GLY A 21 3.44 -27.94 5.22
N ALA A 22 4.19 -26.99 5.77
CA ALA A 22 5.58 -26.76 5.35
C ALA A 22 6.45 -28.01 5.56
N THR A 23 7.20 -28.42 4.54
CA THR A 23 8.10 -29.59 4.62
C THR A 23 9.55 -29.26 4.96
N ALA A 24 9.91 -27.98 5.06
CA ALA A 24 11.25 -27.55 5.46
C ALA A 24 11.63 -27.99 6.88
N THR A 25 12.93 -28.00 7.18
CA THR A 25 13.39 -28.38 8.52
C THR A 25 13.01 -27.32 9.55
N GLU A 26 12.85 -27.72 10.81
CA GLU A 26 12.59 -26.77 11.91
C GLU A 26 13.67 -25.69 12.00
N THR A 27 14.92 -26.02 11.66
CA THR A 27 16.03 -25.05 11.60
C THR A 27 15.80 -24.00 10.51
N ASP A 28 15.35 -24.41 9.32
CA ASP A 28 15.05 -23.47 8.22
C ASP A 28 13.87 -22.57 8.57
N LEU A 29 12.82 -23.11 9.18
CA LEU A 29 11.67 -22.32 9.66
C LEU A 29 12.06 -21.32 10.75
N LYS A 30 12.95 -21.71 11.67
CA LYS A 30 13.51 -20.80 12.68
C LYS A 30 14.30 -19.67 12.03
N ASN A 31 15.13 -19.97 11.03
CA ASN A 31 15.88 -18.96 10.29
C ASN A 31 14.94 -17.98 9.56
N GLU A 32 13.86 -18.48 8.95
CA GLU A 32 12.84 -17.64 8.31
C GLU A 32 12.15 -16.71 9.32
N SER A 33 11.73 -17.24 10.48
CA SER A 33 11.11 -16.43 11.53
C SER A 33 12.03 -15.33 12.03
N ALA A 34 13.33 -15.60 12.12
CA ALA A 34 14.34 -14.63 12.55
C ALA A 34 14.57 -13.54 11.50
N ASP A 35 14.66 -13.91 10.21
CA ASP A 35 14.77 -12.95 9.10
C ASP A 35 13.55 -12.02 9.04
N LEU A 36 12.33 -12.57 9.11
CA LEU A 36 11.12 -11.77 9.15
C LEU A 36 11.10 -10.85 10.38
N ALA A 37 11.47 -11.36 11.57
CA ALA A 37 11.54 -10.55 12.77
C ALA A 37 12.54 -9.40 12.67
N GLU A 38 13.68 -9.60 12.00
CA GLU A 38 14.64 -8.55 11.70
C GLU A 38 14.02 -7.48 10.78
N ARG A 39 13.31 -7.88 9.72
CA ARG A 39 12.58 -6.94 8.84
C ARG A 39 11.56 -6.11 9.60
N TRP A 40 10.79 -6.73 10.48
CA TRP A 40 9.83 -6.05 11.36
C TRP A 40 10.49 -5.13 12.40
N SER A 41 11.79 -5.30 12.65
CA SER A 41 12.58 -4.51 13.59
C SER A 41 13.43 -3.42 12.93
N ALA A 42 13.28 -3.21 11.62
CA ALA A 42 14.06 -2.21 10.89
C ALA A 42 13.89 -0.80 11.52
N PRO A 43 14.98 -0.04 11.72
CA PRO A 43 14.95 1.23 12.47
C PRO A 43 13.95 2.28 11.95
N GLU A 44 13.69 2.28 10.65
CA GLU A 44 12.74 3.18 9.98
C GLU A 44 11.27 2.85 10.33
N ARG A 45 10.98 1.66 10.85
CA ARG A 45 9.62 1.20 11.17
C ARG A 45 9.16 1.65 12.55
N GLN A 46 8.54 2.83 12.59
CA GLN A 46 7.98 3.37 13.82
C GLN A 46 6.57 2.83 14.11
N MET A 47 5.77 2.58 13.07
CA MET A 47 4.39 2.06 13.17
C MET A 47 4.30 0.58 12.79
N HIS A 48 4.87 0.19 11.65
CA HIS A 48 4.82 -1.18 11.15
C HIS A 48 5.94 -2.04 11.75
N ASN A 49 5.94 -2.20 13.07
CA ASN A 49 6.98 -2.94 13.81
C ASN A 49 6.46 -4.20 14.51
N LEU A 50 7.34 -4.92 15.21
CA LEU A 50 6.97 -6.16 15.93
C LEU A 50 5.78 -5.99 16.90
N ARG A 51 5.62 -4.83 17.55
CA ARG A 51 4.45 -4.60 18.41
C ARG A 51 3.15 -4.64 17.61
N ARG A 52 3.17 -4.10 16.39
CA ARG A 52 2.03 -4.11 15.47
C ARG A 52 1.70 -5.52 14.99
N LEU A 53 2.72 -6.32 14.64
CA LEU A 53 2.54 -7.73 14.31
C LEU A 53 1.91 -8.49 15.48
N MET A 54 2.49 -8.38 16.68
CA MET A 54 1.99 -9.04 17.88
C MET A 54 0.53 -8.67 18.17
N GLY A 55 0.17 -7.39 18.09
CA GLY A 55 -1.22 -6.95 18.27
C GLY A 55 -2.16 -7.57 17.24
N THR A 56 -1.75 -7.64 15.97
CA THR A 56 -2.54 -8.28 14.91
C THR A 56 -2.75 -9.76 15.19
N LEU A 57 -1.70 -10.49 15.57
CA LEU A 57 -1.80 -11.91 15.93
C LEU A 57 -2.71 -12.13 17.15
N THR A 58 -2.61 -11.28 18.18
CA THR A 58 -3.52 -11.33 19.34
C THR A 58 -4.98 -11.11 18.94
N HIS A 59 -5.26 -10.19 18.01
CA HIS A 59 -6.62 -9.99 17.53
C HIS A 59 -7.08 -11.14 16.64
N ILE A 60 -6.21 -11.75 15.84
CA ILE A 60 -6.55 -13.02 15.15
C ILE A 60 -6.99 -14.04 16.19
N ASP A 61 -6.22 -14.26 17.27
CA ASP A 61 -6.56 -15.22 18.32
C ASP A 61 -7.92 -14.90 19.00
N GLU A 62 -8.21 -13.61 19.21
CA GLU A 62 -9.46 -13.13 19.83
C GLU A 62 -10.70 -13.49 18.99
N ILE A 63 -10.59 -13.42 17.66
CA ILE A 63 -11.72 -13.65 16.74
C ILE A 63 -11.57 -14.89 15.85
N ALA A 64 -10.55 -15.73 16.11
CA ALA A 64 -10.21 -16.93 15.33
C ALA A 64 -11.32 -17.99 15.32
N THR A 65 -12.26 -17.95 16.27
CA THR A 65 -13.41 -18.88 16.29
C THR A 65 -14.32 -18.78 15.06
N LEU A 66 -14.19 -17.70 14.29
CA LEU A 66 -14.86 -17.50 13.00
C LEU A 66 -14.04 -17.97 11.79
N ALA A 67 -12.75 -18.25 11.97
CA ALA A 67 -11.84 -18.67 10.90
C ALA A 67 -11.77 -20.19 10.81
N HIS A 68 -11.61 -20.70 9.59
CA HIS A 68 -11.42 -22.12 9.31
C HIS A 68 -9.96 -22.51 9.54
N ASP A 69 -9.03 -21.70 9.05
CA ASP A 69 -7.58 -21.94 9.18
C ASP A 69 -6.87 -20.72 9.78
N PRO A 70 -6.77 -20.63 11.11
CA PRO A 70 -6.12 -19.51 11.77
C PRO A 70 -4.60 -19.48 11.56
N ASP A 71 -3.95 -20.61 11.23
CA ASP A 71 -2.50 -20.67 11.04
C ASP A 71 -2.08 -20.05 9.70
N ILE A 72 -2.87 -20.27 8.64
CA ILE A 72 -2.73 -19.53 7.38
C ILE A 72 -2.83 -18.01 7.62
N LEU A 73 -3.78 -17.56 8.47
CA LEU A 73 -3.94 -16.14 8.78
C LEU A 73 -2.72 -15.56 9.50
N ARG A 74 -2.15 -16.31 10.45
CA ARG A 74 -0.92 -15.91 11.16
C ARG A 74 0.24 -15.76 10.18
N VAL A 75 0.45 -16.74 9.31
CA VAL A 75 1.52 -16.68 8.30
C VAL A 75 1.32 -15.51 7.34
N ALA A 76 0.10 -15.27 6.86
CA ALA A 76 -0.21 -14.11 6.02
C ALA A 76 0.08 -12.78 6.74
N ALA A 77 -0.24 -12.66 8.03
CA ALA A 77 0.06 -11.47 8.83
C ALA A 77 1.57 -11.22 8.96
N TRP A 78 2.38 -12.27 9.15
CA TRP A 78 3.83 -12.17 9.19
C TRP A 78 4.44 -11.64 7.88
N TYR A 79 3.99 -12.18 6.75
CA TYR A 79 4.51 -11.82 5.42
C TYR A 79 3.99 -10.48 4.90
N HIS A 80 2.73 -10.12 5.17
CA HIS A 80 2.16 -8.85 4.72
C HIS A 80 3.01 -7.65 5.15
N GLY A 81 3.51 -7.67 6.39
CA GLY A 81 4.36 -6.61 6.89
C GLY A 81 5.86 -6.87 6.72
N ALA A 82 6.30 -7.82 5.89
CA ALA A 82 7.73 -8.06 5.65
C ALA A 82 8.44 -6.87 4.99
N PHE A 83 7.71 -6.06 4.21
CA PHE A 83 8.21 -4.81 3.66
C PHE A 83 7.40 -3.61 4.11
N LEU A 84 8.07 -2.47 4.27
CA LEU A 84 7.41 -1.24 4.63
C LEU A 84 6.45 -0.85 3.50
N ASN A 85 5.15 -0.85 3.81
CA ASN A 85 4.15 -0.40 2.87
C ASN A 85 4.18 1.13 2.78
N LYS A 86 5.03 1.66 1.90
CA LYS A 86 5.06 3.08 1.54
C LYS A 86 3.93 3.46 0.56
N ALA A 87 2.76 2.81 0.58
CA ALA A 87 1.62 3.15 -0.28
C ALA A 87 1.18 4.64 -0.17
N LEU A 88 1.49 5.31 0.93
CA LEU A 88 1.27 6.75 1.07
C LEU A 88 2.21 7.61 0.20
N GLU A 89 3.43 7.14 -0.08
CA GLU A 89 4.38 7.74 -1.04
C GLU A 89 3.91 7.56 -2.50
N ILE A 90 3.32 6.39 -2.78
CA ILE A 90 2.90 6.00 -4.13
C ILE A 90 1.68 6.79 -4.61
N LYS A 91 0.82 7.26 -3.70
CA LYS A 91 -0.45 7.94 -4.03
C LYS A 91 -0.30 9.33 -4.68
N LEU A 92 0.94 9.83 -4.80
CA LEU A 92 1.24 11.19 -5.24
C LEU A 92 2.20 11.30 -6.43
N GLY A 93 2.90 10.22 -6.77
CA GLY A 93 3.85 10.19 -7.89
C GLY A 93 3.31 9.60 -9.21
N GLY A 94 2.02 9.31 -9.31
CA GLY A 94 1.46 8.61 -10.48
C GLY A 94 1.96 7.16 -10.65
N PHE A 95 2.69 6.63 -9.69
CA PHE A 95 3.08 5.22 -9.64
C PHE A 95 1.92 4.38 -9.12
N GLN A 96 1.79 3.15 -9.63
CA GLN A 96 0.69 2.27 -9.30
C GLN A 96 0.70 1.93 -7.80
N ALA A 97 -0.39 2.28 -7.10
CA ALA A 97 -0.66 1.94 -5.70
C ALA A 97 -0.64 0.43 -5.37
N ASN A 98 -0.30 -0.42 -6.34
CA ASN A 98 -0.22 -1.88 -6.25
C ASN A 98 1.20 -2.41 -5.97
N PHE A 99 2.27 -1.61 -6.09
CA PHE A 99 3.65 -2.14 -6.05
C PHE A 99 4.06 -2.76 -4.69
N ALA A 100 3.63 -2.16 -3.57
CA ALA A 100 3.98 -2.67 -2.24
C ALA A 100 3.27 -3.99 -1.91
N ALA A 101 2.02 -4.14 -2.34
CA ALA A 101 1.28 -5.39 -2.23
C ALA A 101 1.97 -6.49 -3.03
N THR A 102 2.33 -6.20 -4.29
CA THR A 102 3.05 -7.12 -5.16
C THR A 102 4.38 -7.57 -4.55
N ARG A 103 5.16 -6.66 -3.94
CA ARG A 103 6.44 -7.05 -3.30
C ARG A 103 6.26 -8.03 -2.13
N CYS A 104 5.30 -7.79 -1.25
CA CYS A 104 5.05 -8.70 -0.13
C CYS A 104 4.53 -10.05 -0.61
N ILE A 105 3.64 -10.05 -1.61
CA ILE A 105 3.12 -11.26 -2.25
C ILE A 105 4.25 -12.04 -2.94
N ASP A 106 5.03 -11.44 -3.83
CA ASP A 106 6.12 -12.09 -4.54
C ASP A 106 7.15 -12.72 -3.58
N HIS A 107 7.44 -12.01 -2.48
CA HIS A 107 8.33 -12.52 -1.44
C HIS A 107 7.71 -13.67 -0.67
N ALA A 108 6.47 -13.54 -0.21
CA ALA A 108 5.76 -14.62 0.47
C ALA A 108 5.71 -15.86 -0.41
N HIS A 109 5.26 -15.71 -1.65
CA HIS A 109 5.19 -16.76 -2.66
C HIS A 109 6.54 -17.49 -2.81
N SER A 110 7.61 -16.73 -3.05
CA SER A 110 8.95 -17.30 -3.24
C SER A 110 9.46 -18.04 -1.99
N ARG A 111 9.30 -17.45 -0.80
CA ARG A 111 9.79 -18.03 0.46
C ARG A 111 8.98 -19.27 0.84
N LEU A 112 7.66 -19.19 0.84
CA LEU A 112 6.77 -20.29 1.20
C LEU A 112 6.95 -21.50 0.28
N THR A 113 7.05 -21.27 -1.04
CA THR A 113 7.37 -22.33 -2.01
C THR A 113 8.73 -22.97 -1.71
N SER A 114 9.76 -22.17 -1.42
CA SER A 114 11.08 -22.70 -1.08
C SER A 114 11.13 -23.46 0.24
N LEU A 115 10.20 -23.17 1.16
CA LEU A 115 10.03 -23.85 2.44
C LEU A 115 9.10 -25.08 2.34
N GLY A 116 8.63 -25.41 1.13
CA GLY A 116 7.83 -26.59 0.85
C GLY A 116 6.41 -26.52 1.40
N VAL A 117 5.84 -25.31 1.47
CA VAL A 117 4.40 -25.13 1.72
C VAL A 117 3.62 -25.57 0.47
N PRO A 118 2.49 -26.28 0.59
CA PRO A 118 1.70 -26.70 -0.58
C PRO A 118 1.25 -25.52 -1.45
N ASP A 119 1.32 -25.66 -2.78
CA ASP A 119 1.02 -24.58 -3.74
C ASP A 119 -0.36 -23.94 -3.52
N GLU A 120 -1.36 -24.73 -3.14
CA GLU A 120 -2.73 -24.24 -2.84
C GLU A 120 -2.75 -23.31 -1.62
N VAL A 121 -1.93 -23.59 -0.62
CA VAL A 121 -1.79 -22.76 0.58
C VAL A 121 -0.99 -21.50 0.29
N VAL A 122 0.07 -21.60 -0.53
CA VAL A 122 0.83 -20.43 -0.98
C VAL A 122 -0.09 -19.46 -1.73
N ALA A 123 -0.84 -19.96 -2.71
CA ALA A 123 -1.81 -19.14 -3.45
C ALA A 123 -2.85 -18.49 -2.52
N ARG A 124 -3.30 -19.22 -1.50
CA ARG A 124 -4.23 -18.68 -0.50
C ARG A 124 -3.62 -17.55 0.33
N ILE A 125 -2.36 -17.68 0.74
CA ILE A 125 -1.64 -16.64 1.48
C ILE A 125 -1.46 -15.39 0.60
N ASP A 126 -1.17 -15.55 -0.69
CA ASP A 126 -1.06 -14.44 -1.64
C ASP A 126 -2.36 -13.62 -1.72
N GLU A 127 -3.51 -14.30 -1.79
CA GLU A 127 -4.84 -13.66 -1.77
C GLU A 127 -5.07 -12.89 -0.47
N LEU A 128 -4.75 -13.50 0.67
CA LEU A 128 -4.93 -12.91 1.99
C LEU A 128 -4.09 -11.64 2.18
N ILE A 129 -2.83 -11.67 1.75
CA ILE A 129 -1.95 -10.49 1.74
C ILE A 129 -2.55 -9.39 0.83
N ALA A 130 -3.11 -9.76 -0.32
CA ALA A 130 -3.77 -8.78 -1.20
C ALA A 130 -4.99 -8.12 -0.52
N PHE A 131 -5.81 -8.86 0.24
CA PHE A 131 -6.96 -8.30 0.96
C PHE A 131 -6.56 -7.34 2.08
N LEU A 132 -5.49 -7.67 2.82
CA LEU A 132 -4.93 -6.78 3.85
C LEU A 132 -4.53 -5.42 3.27
N THR A 133 -3.83 -5.38 2.13
CA THR A 133 -3.43 -4.09 1.51
C THR A 133 -4.61 -3.24 1.06
N ARG A 134 -5.73 -3.87 0.71
CA ARG A 134 -6.99 -3.19 0.32
C ARG A 134 -7.85 -2.82 1.53
N HIS A 135 -7.55 -3.36 2.71
CA HIS A 135 -8.34 -3.28 3.93
C HIS A 135 -9.79 -3.69 3.70
N ARG A 136 -9.99 -4.75 2.90
CA ARG A 136 -11.32 -5.27 2.58
C ARG A 136 -11.25 -6.70 2.05
N ALA A 137 -12.17 -7.54 2.52
CA ALA A 137 -12.33 -8.93 2.12
C ALA A 137 -13.66 -9.17 1.37
N PRO A 138 -13.75 -10.22 0.53
CA PRO A 138 -15.01 -10.70 -0.01
C PRO A 138 -15.99 -11.12 1.09
N ARG A 139 -17.30 -10.90 0.91
CA ARG A 139 -18.32 -11.22 1.92
C ARG A 139 -18.47 -12.72 2.20
N THR A 140 -18.10 -13.56 1.23
CA THR A 140 -18.16 -15.02 1.32
C THR A 140 -16.93 -15.63 1.95
N ASP A 141 -15.89 -14.82 2.21
CA ASP A 141 -14.60 -15.27 2.71
C ASP A 141 -14.44 -14.84 4.17
N PHE A 142 -14.74 -15.76 5.10
CA PHE A 142 -14.71 -15.48 6.53
C PHE A 142 -13.29 -15.35 7.08
N ASP A 143 -12.36 -16.15 6.58
CA ASP A 143 -10.95 -16.12 6.99
C ASP A 143 -10.31 -14.79 6.61
N ALA A 144 -10.56 -14.31 5.39
CA ALA A 144 -10.10 -12.99 4.96
C ALA A 144 -10.75 -11.86 5.76
N GLN A 145 -12.04 -11.98 6.13
CA GLN A 145 -12.70 -11.00 7.00
C GLN A 145 -12.05 -10.94 8.38
N VAL A 146 -11.77 -12.09 8.99
CA VAL A 146 -11.07 -12.18 10.28
C VAL A 146 -9.70 -11.52 10.19
N LEU A 147 -8.91 -11.83 9.17
CA LEU A 147 -7.57 -11.27 9.01
C LEU A 147 -7.60 -9.75 8.79
N VAL A 148 -8.48 -9.25 7.92
CA VAL A 148 -8.62 -7.82 7.65
C VAL A 148 -9.09 -7.07 8.90
N ASP A 149 -10.06 -7.62 9.63
CA ASP A 149 -10.55 -7.00 10.85
C ASP A 149 -9.48 -6.97 11.94
N ALA A 150 -8.73 -8.06 12.11
CA ALA A 150 -7.65 -8.15 13.08
C ALA A 150 -6.51 -7.17 12.77
N ASP A 151 -6.16 -6.96 11.50
CA ASP A 151 -5.23 -5.89 11.12
C ASP A 151 -5.85 -4.52 11.46
N LEU A 152 -7.10 -4.25 11.10
CA LEU A 152 -7.74 -2.97 11.40
C LEU A 152 -8.05 -2.73 12.89
N ALA A 153 -7.92 -3.74 13.76
CA ALA A 153 -8.26 -3.65 15.17
C ALA A 153 -7.43 -2.60 15.95
N CYS A 154 -6.24 -2.20 15.48
CA CYS A 154 -5.51 -1.10 16.11
C CYS A 154 -6.27 0.24 16.10
N LEU A 155 -7.25 0.40 15.21
CA LEU A 155 -8.08 1.59 15.15
C LEU A 155 -9.01 1.70 16.36
N SER A 156 -9.38 0.58 17.00
CA SER A 156 -10.25 0.53 18.18
C SER A 156 -9.51 0.61 19.51
N CYS A 157 -8.22 0.96 19.51
CA CYS A 157 -7.47 1.22 20.74
C CYS A 157 -7.93 2.50 21.46
N SER A 158 -7.44 2.72 22.69
CA SER A 158 -7.77 3.94 23.45
C SER A 158 -7.31 5.21 22.70
N PRO A 159 -7.96 6.37 22.91
CA PRO A 159 -7.57 7.61 22.24
C PRO A 159 -6.10 8.01 22.45
N GLN A 160 -5.53 7.67 23.62
CA GLN A 160 -4.12 7.91 23.94
C GLN A 160 -3.19 7.02 23.11
N GLU A 161 -3.50 5.73 22.98
CA GLU A 161 -2.73 4.82 22.13
C GLU A 161 -2.91 5.17 20.65
N TYR A 162 -4.11 5.57 20.23
CA TYR A 162 -4.36 6.01 18.86
C TYR A 162 -3.55 7.26 18.49
N LYS A 163 -3.40 8.20 19.43
CA LYS A 163 -2.51 9.35 19.26
C LYS A 163 -1.06 8.91 19.02
N LYS A 164 -0.56 7.93 19.81
CA LYS A 164 0.80 7.38 19.61
C LYS A 164 0.93 6.68 18.27
N LEU A 165 -0.06 5.91 17.85
CA LEU A 165 -0.10 5.24 16.54
C LEU A 165 0.01 6.25 15.39
N ARG A 166 -0.73 7.36 15.46
CA ARG A 166 -0.64 8.43 14.46
C ARG A 166 0.72 9.13 14.46
N SER A 167 1.29 9.41 15.63
CA SER A 167 2.63 10.00 15.74
C SER A 167 3.70 9.08 15.18
N ALA A 168 3.63 7.77 15.48
CA ALA A 168 4.50 6.76 14.91
C ALA A 168 4.38 6.69 13.38
N LEU A 169 3.15 6.69 12.86
CA LEU A 169 2.91 6.71 11.42
C LEU A 169 3.49 7.97 10.74
N ARG A 170 3.35 9.15 11.36
CA ARG A 170 3.96 10.38 10.83
C ARG A 170 5.48 10.30 10.81
N ALA A 171 6.10 9.74 11.85
CA ALA A 171 7.56 9.59 11.95
C ALA A 171 8.11 8.60 10.92
N GLU A 172 7.43 7.47 10.71
CA GLU A 172 7.79 6.47 9.70
C GLU A 172 7.74 7.02 8.27
N LEU A 173 6.84 7.97 8.01
CA LEU A 173 6.67 8.62 6.71
C LEU A 173 7.24 10.05 6.71
N SER A 174 8.31 10.28 7.47
CA SER A 174 9.01 11.56 7.58
C SER A 174 9.51 12.12 6.24
N GLU A 175 9.77 11.25 5.27
CA GLU A 175 10.18 11.63 3.90
C GLU A 175 9.07 12.32 3.09
N LEU A 176 7.80 12.11 3.44
CA LEU A 176 6.68 12.82 2.80
C LEU A 176 6.57 14.23 3.38
N ASP A 177 6.40 15.21 2.49
CA ASP A 177 5.99 16.55 2.90
C ASP A 177 4.62 16.53 3.59
N ASP A 178 4.41 17.51 4.46
CA ASP A 178 3.26 17.53 5.34
C ASP A 178 1.95 17.58 4.56
N LEU A 179 1.87 18.35 3.47
CA LEU A 179 0.63 18.49 2.70
C LEU A 179 0.27 17.17 2.01
N HIS A 180 1.25 16.48 1.44
CA HIS A 180 1.06 15.17 0.82
C HIS A 180 0.72 14.09 1.83
N PHE A 181 1.41 14.03 2.97
CA PHE A 181 1.06 13.12 4.06
C PHE A 181 -0.39 13.33 4.51
N VAL A 182 -0.78 14.59 4.79
CA VAL A 182 -2.13 14.93 5.26
C VAL A 182 -3.19 14.57 4.20
N LYS A 183 -2.96 14.91 2.93
CA LYS A 183 -3.88 14.56 1.82
C LYS A 183 -4.07 13.04 1.72
N ALA A 184 -2.99 12.28 1.75
CA ALA A 184 -3.01 10.83 1.60
C ALA A 184 -3.65 10.12 2.80
N ARG A 185 -3.28 10.51 4.03
CA ARG A 185 -3.88 10.00 5.27
C ARG A 185 -5.37 10.32 5.35
N ARG A 186 -5.76 11.54 5.02
CA ARG A 186 -7.17 11.96 4.97
C ARG A 186 -7.97 11.12 3.99
N ALA A 187 -7.43 10.83 2.81
CA ALA A 187 -8.10 9.99 1.81
C ALA A 187 -8.33 8.55 2.32
N LEU A 188 -7.37 7.98 3.05
CA LEU A 188 -7.54 6.67 3.69
C LEU A 188 -8.61 6.72 4.78
N VAL A 189 -8.55 7.69 5.70
CA VAL A 189 -9.53 7.85 6.78
C VAL A 189 -10.95 8.04 6.24
N LYS A 190 -11.13 8.89 5.22
CA LYS A 190 -12.42 9.06 4.53
C LYS A 190 -12.92 7.77 3.90
N LYS A 191 -12.03 7.01 3.25
CA LYS A 191 -12.40 5.72 2.65
C LYS A 191 -12.90 4.75 3.71
N LEU A 192 -12.20 4.62 4.85
CA LEU A 192 -12.64 3.76 5.94
C LEU A 192 -13.99 4.19 6.52
N LEU A 193 -14.17 5.49 6.79
CA LEU A 193 -15.43 6.03 7.32
C LEU A 193 -16.61 5.98 6.33
N SER A 194 -16.34 5.88 5.02
CA SER A 194 -17.38 5.75 4.00
C SER A 194 -18.08 4.38 4.00
N TYR A 195 -17.46 3.38 4.61
CA TYR A 195 -18.08 2.07 4.74
C TYR A 195 -19.18 2.07 5.80
N LYS A 196 -20.27 1.34 5.51
CA LYS A 196 -21.36 1.11 6.47
C LYS A 196 -20.84 0.49 7.77
N THR A 197 -19.92 -0.47 7.65
CA THR A 197 -19.12 -1.02 8.74
C THR A 197 -17.67 -1.12 8.31
N ILE A 198 -16.76 -0.71 9.19
CA ILE A 198 -15.30 -0.86 9.00
C ILE A 198 -14.96 -2.34 9.14
N TYR A 199 -15.41 -2.95 10.23
CA TYR A 199 -15.20 -4.37 10.52
C TYR A 199 -16.29 -5.22 9.84
N GLN A 200 -15.90 -6.33 9.23
CA GLN A 200 -16.77 -7.19 8.42
C GLN A 200 -17.26 -8.43 9.18
N SER A 201 -16.43 -8.96 10.08
CA SER A 201 -16.75 -10.12 10.90
C SER A 201 -17.72 -9.78 12.04
N PRO A 202 -18.60 -10.72 12.44
CA PRO A 202 -19.50 -10.51 13.58
C PRO A 202 -18.80 -10.17 14.89
N LEU A 203 -17.63 -10.76 15.18
CA LEU A 203 -16.89 -10.46 16.41
C LEU A 203 -16.17 -9.10 16.34
N GLY A 204 -15.76 -8.66 15.14
CA GLY A 204 -15.17 -7.34 14.93
C GLY A 204 -16.14 -6.18 15.17
N SER A 205 -17.45 -6.40 15.23
CA SER A 205 -18.43 -5.32 15.46
C SER A 205 -18.22 -4.60 16.80
N ALA A 206 -17.65 -5.28 17.79
CA ALA A 206 -17.31 -4.69 19.09
C ALA A 206 -16.25 -3.57 19.00
N TRP A 207 -15.48 -3.53 17.91
CA TRP A 207 -14.43 -2.55 17.68
C TRP A 207 -14.91 -1.30 16.92
N GLU A 208 -16.10 -1.36 16.30
CA GLU A 208 -16.60 -0.35 15.36
C GLU A 208 -16.70 1.05 16.00
N ASP A 209 -17.43 1.18 17.11
CA ASP A 209 -17.72 2.49 17.71
C ASP A 209 -16.43 3.22 18.11
N THR A 210 -15.50 2.51 18.76
CA THR A 210 -14.21 3.10 19.18
C THR A 210 -13.35 3.47 17.97
N ALA A 211 -13.30 2.62 16.94
CA ALA A 211 -12.55 2.91 15.73
C ALA A 211 -13.10 4.12 14.97
N ARG A 212 -14.43 4.21 14.81
CA ARG A 212 -15.08 5.35 14.17
C ARG A 212 -14.84 6.64 14.94
N ALA A 213 -14.99 6.64 16.26
CA ALA A 213 -14.72 7.82 17.09
C ALA A 213 -13.26 8.31 16.92
N ASN A 214 -12.29 7.40 16.94
CA ASN A 214 -10.88 7.72 16.71
C ASN A 214 -10.64 8.30 15.31
N LEU A 215 -11.22 7.69 14.27
CA LEU A 215 -11.08 8.12 12.89
C LEU A 215 -11.76 9.46 12.61
N GLU A 216 -12.93 9.73 13.19
CA GLU A 216 -13.65 11.00 13.05
C GLU A 216 -12.88 12.16 13.68
N VAL A 217 -12.33 11.95 14.88
CA VAL A 217 -11.44 12.91 15.55
C VAL A 217 -10.18 13.14 14.72
N GLU A 218 -9.60 12.09 14.12
CA GLU A 218 -8.49 12.24 13.19
C GLU A 218 -8.88 13.04 11.94
N LEU A 219 -10.02 12.73 11.33
CA LEU A 219 -10.49 13.41 10.12
C LEU A 219 -10.66 14.91 10.34
N ALA A 220 -11.30 15.31 11.43
CA ALA A 220 -11.49 16.72 11.78
C ALA A 220 -10.15 17.45 12.04
N ARG A 221 -9.15 16.75 12.56
CA ARG A 221 -7.78 17.29 12.67
C ARG A 221 -7.13 17.45 11.30
N LEU A 222 -7.19 16.42 10.45
CA LEU A 222 -6.56 16.43 9.12
C LEU A 222 -7.17 17.48 8.18
N GLU A 223 -8.48 17.74 8.25
CA GLU A 223 -9.10 18.80 7.45
C GLU A 223 -8.59 20.20 7.86
N ARG A 224 -8.42 20.45 9.17
CA ARG A 224 -7.83 21.70 9.67
C ARG A 224 -6.37 21.86 9.24
N GLU A 225 -5.58 20.81 9.41
CA GLU A 225 -4.16 20.79 9.04
C GLU A 225 -3.98 21.00 7.53
N LYS A 226 -4.81 20.35 6.70
CA LYS A 226 -4.83 20.56 5.24
C LYS A 226 -5.12 22.01 4.88
N ALA A 227 -6.13 22.62 5.51
CA ALA A 227 -6.51 24.01 5.23
C ALA A 227 -5.37 24.98 5.59
N GLN A 228 -4.72 24.79 6.73
CA GLN A 228 -3.57 25.57 7.17
C GLN A 228 -2.38 25.43 6.19
N LEU A 229 -2.01 24.21 5.83
CA LEU A 229 -0.91 23.94 4.90
C LEU A 229 -1.19 24.46 3.49
N SER A 230 -2.45 24.41 3.04
CA SER A 230 -2.82 24.94 1.71
C SER A 230 -2.81 26.47 1.68
N ALA A 231 -3.22 27.13 2.78
CA ALA A 231 -3.17 28.58 2.90
C ALA A 231 -1.73 29.10 2.98
N ALA A 232 -0.85 28.41 3.71
CA ALA A 232 0.57 28.74 3.76
C ALA A 232 1.23 28.62 2.37
N ALA A 233 0.98 27.52 1.65
CA ALA A 233 1.53 27.34 0.30
C ALA A 233 1.05 28.41 -0.70
N GLN A 234 -0.19 28.89 -0.57
CA GLN A 234 -0.73 29.96 -1.43
C GLN A 234 -0.14 31.34 -1.08
N ALA A 235 0.22 31.57 0.19
CA ALA A 235 0.87 32.80 0.61
C ALA A 235 2.32 32.88 0.10
N ASP A 236 3.06 31.77 0.17
CA ASP A 236 4.43 31.69 -0.33
C ASP A 236 4.49 31.89 -1.87
N GLU A 237 3.52 31.34 -2.64
CA GLU A 237 3.44 31.57 -4.09
C GLU A 237 3.05 33.01 -4.47
N ALA A 238 2.37 33.75 -3.59
CA ALA A 238 1.99 35.14 -3.83
C ALA A 238 3.15 36.12 -3.52
N ASP A 239 3.97 35.83 -2.51
CA ASP A 239 5.14 36.63 -2.13
C ASP A 239 6.26 36.51 -3.19
N ASP A 240 6.48 35.31 -3.77
CA ASP A 240 7.42 35.08 -4.88
C ASP A 240 6.99 35.76 -6.21
N ALA A 241 5.69 36.07 -6.37
CA ALA A 241 5.18 36.75 -7.56
C ALA A 241 5.42 38.27 -7.52
N ASP A 242 5.37 38.88 -6.33
CA ASP A 242 5.57 40.32 -6.13
C ASP A 242 7.05 40.75 -6.12
N GLU A 243 8.02 39.83 -5.94
CA GLU A 243 9.46 40.13 -6.06
C GLU A 243 10.00 40.15 -7.51
N SER A 244 9.15 39.90 -8.53
CA SER A 244 9.57 39.83 -9.94
C SER A 244 9.31 41.08 -10.79
N ASP A 245 8.79 42.18 -10.21
CA ASP A 245 8.40 43.40 -10.93
C ASP A 245 9.21 44.65 -10.53
N ASP A 246 10.54 44.53 -10.47
CA ASP A 246 11.42 45.71 -10.36
C ASP A 246 12.67 45.57 -11.24
N ALA A 247 12.47 45.80 -12.54
CA ALA A 247 13.53 46.20 -13.47
C ALA A 247 12.97 47.23 -14.47
N ASP A 248 12.90 48.47 -13.99
CA ASP A 248 12.71 49.68 -14.77
C ASP A 248 13.92 49.87 -15.72
N GLU A 249 13.72 49.67 -17.03
CA GLU A 249 14.64 50.15 -18.07
C GLU A 249 13.86 51.10 -19.01
N PRO A 250 14.29 52.36 -19.17
CA PRO A 250 13.62 53.28 -20.08
C PRO A 250 14.08 53.04 -21.51
N ALA A 251 13.12 53.05 -22.43
CA ALA A 251 13.35 53.04 -23.86
C ALA A 251 13.72 54.44 -24.38
N GLU A 252 14.81 54.56 -25.15
CA GLU A 252 14.91 55.54 -26.24
C GLU A 252 15.63 54.95 -27.47
N ASP A 253 15.09 55.31 -28.63
CA ASP A 253 15.38 54.88 -30.00
C ASP A 253 16.77 55.26 -30.54
N SER A 254 17.35 54.43 -31.43
CA SER A 254 17.93 54.88 -32.72
C SER A 254 18.58 53.74 -33.52
N VAL A 255 17.88 53.32 -34.58
CA VAL A 255 18.30 52.84 -35.92
C VAL A 255 19.83 52.74 -36.20
N THR A 256 20.36 51.57 -36.62
CA THR A 256 20.68 51.15 -38.02
C THR A 256 21.62 49.92 -38.06
N THR A 257 21.38 49.03 -39.05
CA THR A 257 22.38 48.22 -39.79
C THR A 257 22.87 46.86 -39.23
N THR A 258 22.39 45.80 -39.90
CA THR A 258 23.07 44.53 -40.26
C THR A 258 23.65 43.65 -39.15
N GLY A 259 23.08 42.44 -38.97
CA GLY A 259 23.79 41.36 -38.26
C GLY A 259 22.96 40.14 -37.91
N THR A 260 23.10 39.10 -38.72
CA THR A 260 22.92 37.65 -38.49
C THR A 260 22.49 37.17 -37.09
N LEU A 261 21.42 36.36 -37.06
CA LEU A 261 20.90 35.61 -35.91
C LEU A 261 21.96 34.64 -35.32
N ILE A 262 22.37 34.85 -34.07
CA ILE A 262 23.19 33.91 -33.29
C ILE A 262 22.30 33.18 -32.28
N ILE A 263 21.98 31.91 -32.55
CA ILE A 263 21.34 31.00 -31.58
C ILE A 263 22.43 30.53 -30.60
N LYS A 264 22.38 31.01 -29.35
CA LYS A 264 23.30 30.59 -28.28
C LYS A 264 22.85 29.23 -27.71
N ARG A 265 23.32 28.12 -28.30
CA ARG A 265 23.17 26.78 -27.71
C ARG A 265 24.05 26.64 -26.47
N ARG A 266 23.44 26.36 -25.31
CA ARG A 266 24.12 25.98 -24.06
C ARG A 266 24.83 24.63 -24.28
N SER A 267 26.14 24.60 -24.03
CA SER A 267 26.99 23.43 -24.21
C SER A 267 26.74 22.37 -23.12
N ILE A 268 26.20 21.22 -23.51
CA ILE A 268 26.23 20.00 -22.70
C ILE A 268 27.61 19.35 -22.89
N LYS A 269 28.36 19.13 -21.80
CA LYS A 269 29.64 18.41 -21.81
C LYS A 269 29.41 16.98 -22.30
N LYS A 270 30.00 16.63 -23.44
CA LYS A 270 30.11 15.26 -23.95
C LYS A 270 30.95 14.41 -22.98
N ARG A 271 30.36 13.34 -22.45
CA ARG A 271 31.11 12.21 -21.88
C ARG A 271 31.64 11.36 -23.04
N THR A 272 32.94 11.11 -23.04
CA THR A 272 33.62 10.22 -23.99
C THR A 272 33.25 8.77 -23.67
N PRO A 273 32.76 7.97 -24.63
CA PRO A 273 32.57 6.54 -24.43
C PRO A 273 33.92 5.83 -24.57
N VAL A 274 34.26 5.02 -23.58
CA VAL A 274 35.39 4.08 -23.62
C VAL A 274 35.00 2.94 -24.54
N GLN A 275 35.77 2.73 -25.61
CA GLN A 275 35.70 1.53 -26.46
C GLN A 275 36.34 0.35 -25.73
N SER A 276 35.63 -0.78 -25.73
CA SER A 276 36.19 -2.12 -25.52
C SER A 276 35.84 -2.99 -26.73
N PRO A 277 36.72 -3.93 -27.12
CA PRO A 277 36.74 -4.50 -28.46
C PRO A 277 35.70 -5.60 -28.67
N ASP A 278 35.45 -5.82 -29.96
CA ASP A 278 34.56 -6.80 -30.58
C ASP A 278 34.65 -8.19 -29.96
N ASN A 279 33.48 -8.78 -29.70
CA ASN A 279 33.33 -10.22 -29.64
C ASN A 279 32.14 -10.61 -30.53
N GLU A 280 32.45 -11.40 -31.56
CA GLU A 280 31.52 -11.99 -32.51
C GLU A 280 30.41 -12.78 -31.78
N VAL A 281 29.15 -12.52 -32.13
CA VAL A 281 28.07 -13.50 -31.98
C VAL A 281 27.24 -13.51 -33.24
N THR A 282 27.58 -14.42 -34.13
CA THR A 282 26.69 -14.97 -35.15
C THR A 282 25.61 -15.76 -34.44
N SER A 283 24.36 -15.29 -34.48
CA SER A 283 23.20 -16.18 -34.29
C SER A 283 22.00 -15.66 -35.04
N THR A 284 21.81 -16.27 -36.20
CA THR A 284 20.58 -16.29 -37.00
C THR A 284 19.42 -16.83 -36.18
N GLY A 285 18.43 -15.98 -35.90
CA GLY A 285 17.18 -16.38 -35.25
C GLY A 285 15.98 -15.73 -35.94
N VAL A 286 15.35 -16.51 -36.82
CA VAL A 286 14.15 -16.17 -37.58
C VAL A 286 12.98 -15.89 -36.63
N LEU A 287 12.30 -14.75 -36.81
CA LEU A 287 11.05 -14.40 -36.12
C LEU A 287 9.91 -15.34 -36.58
N PRO A 288 9.15 -15.99 -35.70
CA PRO A 288 8.00 -16.80 -36.09
C PRO A 288 6.88 -15.93 -36.66
N ARG A 289 6.33 -16.36 -37.79
CA ARG A 289 5.17 -15.75 -38.45
C ARG A 289 3.88 -16.02 -37.67
N LYS A 290 3.03 -14.98 -37.64
CA LYS A 290 1.63 -15.02 -37.23
C LYS A 290 0.90 -16.19 -37.91
N ILE A 291 0.15 -16.95 -37.11
CA ILE A 291 -0.87 -17.88 -37.60
C ILE A 291 -2.17 -17.09 -37.75
N THR A 292 -2.70 -17.09 -38.97
CA THR A 292 -4.12 -16.94 -39.34
C THR A 292 -4.56 -18.35 -39.75
N GLU A 293 -5.68 -18.92 -39.29
CA GLU A 293 -7.07 -18.69 -39.72
C GLU A 293 -8.00 -19.47 -38.76
N GLU A 294 -9.10 -18.85 -38.33
CA GLU A 294 -10.50 -19.21 -38.63
C GLU A 294 -11.14 -20.19 -37.64
N THR A 295 -12.19 -19.73 -36.95
CA THR A 295 -13.51 -20.37 -36.99
C THR A 295 -14.56 -19.48 -36.32
N ASP A 296 -15.72 -19.49 -36.95
CA ASP A 296 -16.98 -18.83 -36.63
C ASP A 296 -17.51 -19.13 -35.23
N GLU A 297 -18.24 -18.18 -34.64
CA GLU A 297 -19.65 -18.33 -34.23
C GLU A 297 -20.10 -17.08 -33.41
N GLU A 298 -20.97 -16.31 -34.04
CA GLU A 298 -22.21 -15.68 -33.55
C GLU A 298 -22.32 -15.03 -32.15
N GLU A 299 -22.90 -13.82 -32.19
CA GLU A 299 -23.69 -13.12 -31.14
C GLU A 299 -22.90 -12.59 -29.90
N GLU A 300 -23.04 -11.36 -29.42
CA GLU A 300 -24.03 -10.31 -29.59
C GLU A 300 -23.40 -8.99 -29.14
N ALA A 301 -23.77 -7.90 -29.81
CA ALA A 301 -23.28 -6.56 -29.54
C ALA A 301 -24.00 -5.93 -28.33
N THR A 302 -23.19 -5.41 -27.40
CA THR A 302 -23.36 -4.09 -26.77
C THR A 302 -24.60 -3.79 -25.89
N SER A 303 -24.29 -3.20 -24.72
CA SER A 303 -24.85 -1.91 -24.25
C SER A 303 -25.85 -1.92 -23.08
N SER A 304 -25.54 -1.03 -22.11
CA SER A 304 -26.39 -0.39 -21.07
C SER A 304 -27.13 -1.30 -20.08
N LEU A 305 -26.85 -1.36 -18.78
CA LEU A 305 -26.65 -0.29 -17.80
C LEU A 305 -27.84 0.69 -17.61
N GLU A 306 -29.07 0.25 -17.88
CA GLU A 306 -30.27 1.05 -17.56
C GLU A 306 -31.59 0.27 -17.34
N SER A 307 -31.61 -0.84 -16.58
CA SER A 307 -32.89 -1.52 -16.26
C SER A 307 -32.90 -2.35 -14.96
N ALA A 308 -32.49 -1.76 -13.83
CA ALA A 308 -32.68 -2.37 -12.52
C ALA A 308 -33.14 -1.38 -11.43
N VAL A 309 -33.99 -0.42 -11.83
CA VAL A 309 -34.73 0.44 -10.91
C VAL A 309 -36.23 0.29 -11.21
N GLU A 310 -36.77 -0.89 -10.89
CA GLU A 310 -38.22 -1.08 -10.79
C GLU A 310 -38.51 -2.38 -10.00
N SER A 311 -38.50 -2.27 -8.67
CA SER A 311 -39.20 -3.19 -7.75
C SER A 311 -38.94 -2.77 -6.30
N LEU A 312 -39.40 -1.58 -5.94
CA LEU A 312 -39.72 -1.25 -4.55
C LEU A 312 -41.09 -0.59 -4.53
N ASP A 313 -42.10 -1.44 -4.36
CA ASP A 313 -43.44 -1.12 -3.91
C ASP A 313 -43.39 -0.16 -2.71
N LEU A 314 -43.97 1.03 -2.88
CA LEU A 314 -44.39 1.88 -1.77
C LEU A 314 -45.85 1.55 -1.43
N PRO A 315 -46.19 1.25 -0.16
CA PRO A 315 -47.58 1.15 0.22
C PRO A 315 -48.19 2.55 0.33
N ALA A 316 -49.21 2.80 -0.49
CA ALA A 316 -50.16 3.88 -0.27
C ALA A 316 -51.13 3.48 0.86
N SER A 317 -51.36 4.38 1.80
CA SER A 317 -52.57 4.36 2.64
C SER A 317 -52.91 5.78 3.09
N ASN A 318 -54.03 6.25 2.54
CA ASN A 318 -55.03 7.26 2.98
C ASN A 318 -54.65 8.29 4.04
#